data_AF-A0A8T4Z7T6-F1
#
_entry.id   AF-A0A8T4Z7T6-F1
#
_cell.length_a   1.000
_cell.length_b   1.000
_cell.length_c   1.000
_cell.angle_alpha   90.00
_cell.angle_beta   90.00
_cell.angle_gamma   90.00
#
_symmetry.space_group_name_H-M   'P 1'
#
loop_
_entity.id
_entity.type
_entity.pdbx_description
1 polymer ?
#
loop_
_entity_poly.entity_id
_entity_poly.type
_entity_poly.pdbx_seq_one_letter_code
_entity_poly.pdbx_strand_id
1 'polypeptide(L)'
;PIGFRRRFIDVQVRSVAHLTKEAKILGITLCVENITDRSMRLEEFKRLFLEVPDAMFHLDVAHAALEGGGEKKALKFMKVFKERLAHVHMSDNRCGEEDLHLPIGAGRIDWVKVVKGLKEVGYDGTITLEIHSPEREYLRFSKEKIRKLWQG
;
A
#
# COMPACT_ATOMS: atom_id res chain seq x y z
N PRO A 1 -4.80 -24.53 8.99
CA PRO A 1 -5.45 -25.46 8.03
C PRO A 1 -5.86 -24.74 6.74
N ILE A 2 -5.69 -25.37 5.57
CA ILE A 2 -5.96 -24.77 4.24
C ILE A 2 -7.40 -24.22 4.14
N GLY A 3 -8.38 -24.91 4.74
CA GLY A 3 -9.78 -24.47 4.75
C GLY A 3 -10.03 -23.16 5.51
N PHE A 4 -9.24 -22.86 6.56
CA PHE A 4 -9.41 -21.63 7.34
C PHE A 4 -9.02 -20.40 6.53
N ARG A 5 -7.86 -20.42 5.85
CA ARG A 5 -7.39 -19.27 5.05
C ARG A 5 -8.33 -18.99 3.89
N ARG A 6 -8.81 -20.02 3.19
CA ARG A 6 -9.79 -19.85 2.10
C ARG A 6 -11.04 -19.15 2.62
N ARG A 7 -11.63 -19.64 3.71
CA ARG A 7 -12.82 -19.03 4.33
C ARG A 7 -12.57 -17.60 4.80
N PHE A 8 -11.39 -17.32 5.35
CA PHE A 8 -11.00 -15.97 5.75
C PHE A 8 -11.00 -15.01 4.55
N ILE A 9 -10.37 -15.39 3.44
CA ILE A 9 -10.37 -14.58 2.21
C ILE A 9 -11.76 -14.46 1.60
N ASP A 10 -12.59 -15.52 1.63
CA ASP A 10 -13.98 -15.47 1.17
C ASP A 10 -14.83 -14.46 1.96
N VAL A 11 -14.54 -14.27 3.25
CA VAL A 11 -15.19 -13.24 4.06
C VAL A 11 -14.67 -11.85 3.65
N GLN A 12 -13.36 -11.67 3.48
CA GLN A 12 -12.78 -10.38 3.07
C GLN A 12 -13.34 -9.91 1.71
N VAL A 13 -13.40 -10.80 0.71
CA VAL A 13 -13.94 -10.47 -0.61
C VAL A 13 -15.41 -10.07 -0.53
N ARG A 14 -16.24 -10.81 0.25
CA ARG A 14 -17.65 -10.46 0.43
C ARG A 14 -17.85 -9.13 1.15
N SER A 15 -17.05 -8.85 2.18
CA SER A 15 -17.08 -7.57 2.90
C SER A 15 -16.71 -6.41 1.98
N VAL A 16 -15.62 -6.54 1.20
CA VAL A 16 -15.21 -5.52 0.24
C VAL A 16 -16.26 -5.35 -0.85
N ALA A 17 -16.84 -6.42 -1.40
CA ALA A 17 -17.90 -6.34 -2.39
C ALA A 17 -19.11 -5.53 -1.89
N HIS A 18 -19.54 -5.79 -0.65
CA HIS A 18 -20.64 -5.05 -0.03
C HIS A 18 -20.29 -3.57 0.15
N LEU A 19 -19.13 -3.27 0.74
CA LEU A 19 -18.69 -1.89 0.97
C LEU A 19 -18.47 -1.11 -0.33
N THR A 20 -17.90 -1.74 -1.36
CA THR A 20 -17.69 -1.10 -2.67
C THR A 20 -19.02 -0.72 -3.32
N LYS A 21 -20.05 -1.57 -3.19
CA LYS A 21 -21.39 -1.26 -3.70
C LYS A 21 -21.98 -0.02 -3.02
N GLU A 22 -21.90 0.06 -1.69
CA GLU A 22 -22.40 1.22 -0.94
C GLU A 22 -21.58 2.48 -1.24
N ALA A 23 -20.25 2.37 -1.29
CA ALA A 23 -19.36 3.48 -1.64
C ALA A 23 -19.69 4.05 -3.02
N LYS A 24 -19.96 3.18 -4.01
CA LYS A 24 -20.35 3.59 -5.37
C LYS A 24 -21.64 4.40 -5.40
N ILE A 25 -22.64 4.03 -4.60
CA ILE A 25 -23.90 4.79 -4.48
C ILE A 25 -23.65 6.21 -3.96
N LEU A 26 -22.67 6.36 -3.06
CA LEU A 26 -22.27 7.64 -2.47
C LEU A 26 -21.25 8.43 -3.31
N GLY A 27 -20.83 7.90 -4.47
CA GLY A 27 -19.77 8.52 -5.29
C GLY A 27 -18.38 8.46 -4.65
N ILE A 28 -18.16 7.52 -3.73
CA ILE A 28 -16.90 7.29 -3.02
C ILE A 28 -16.16 6.11 -3.66
N THR A 29 -14.85 6.26 -3.88
CA THR A 29 -13.97 5.16 -4.30
C THR A 29 -13.48 4.38 -3.08
N LEU A 30 -13.78 3.09 -3.01
CA LEU A 30 -13.20 2.21 -1.99
C LEU A 30 -11.82 1.71 -2.44
N CYS A 31 -10.81 1.92 -1.60
CA CYS A 31 -9.46 1.40 -1.82
C CYS A 31 -9.10 0.35 -0.75
N VAL A 32 -8.51 -0.77 -1.18
CA VAL A 32 -8.08 -1.87 -0.28
C VAL A 32 -6.57 -1.82 -0.09
N GLU A 33 -6.15 -1.70 1.16
CA GLU A 33 -4.75 -1.55 1.55
C GLU A 33 -4.05 -2.88 1.82
N ASN A 34 -2.78 -3.00 1.43
CA ASN A 34 -1.92 -4.10 1.87
C ASN A 34 -1.41 -3.91 3.29
N ILE A 35 -1.67 -4.87 4.18
CA ILE A 35 -1.16 -4.86 5.57
C ILE A 35 0.01 -5.85 5.73
N THR A 36 -0.26 -7.15 5.67
CA THR A 36 0.76 -8.23 5.70
C THR A 36 0.23 -9.44 4.93
N ASP A 37 1.07 -10.45 4.65
CA ASP A 37 0.60 -11.71 4.07
C ASP A 37 -0.31 -12.51 5.03
N ARG A 38 -0.41 -12.12 6.31
CA ARG A 38 -1.42 -12.65 7.23
C ARG A 38 -2.82 -12.16 6.86
N SER A 39 -2.93 -10.92 6.37
CA SER A 39 -4.19 -10.34 5.88
C SER A 39 -4.50 -10.83 4.46
N MET A 40 -3.73 -10.39 3.46
CA MET A 40 -3.90 -10.83 2.08
C MET A 40 -2.56 -10.85 1.34
N ARG A 41 -2.33 -11.93 0.62
CA ARG A 41 -1.19 -12.10 -0.31
C ARG A 41 -1.54 -11.52 -1.67
N LEU A 42 -0.51 -11.35 -2.51
CA LEU A 42 -0.67 -10.88 -3.89
C LEU A 42 -1.75 -11.65 -4.69
N GLU A 43 -1.76 -12.98 -4.63
CA GLU A 43 -2.74 -13.78 -5.37
C GLU A 43 -4.17 -13.61 -4.83
N GLU A 44 -4.32 -13.29 -3.55
CA GLU A 44 -5.62 -13.02 -2.93
C GLU A 44 -6.12 -11.62 -3.28
N PHE A 45 -5.21 -10.63 -3.41
CA PHE A 45 -5.55 -9.33 -4.00
C PHE A 45 -5.98 -9.46 -5.47
N LYS A 46 -5.28 -10.27 -6.28
CA LYS A 46 -5.70 -10.52 -7.68
C LYS A 46 -7.11 -11.11 -7.74
N ARG A 47 -7.40 -12.08 -6.88
CA ARG A 47 -8.75 -12.66 -6.75
C ARG A 47 -9.77 -11.59 -6.34
N LEU A 48 -9.47 -10.80 -5.33
CA LEU A 48 -10.36 -9.73 -4.85
C LEU A 48 -10.69 -8.73 -5.97
N PHE A 49 -9.70 -8.26 -6.73
CA PHE A 49 -9.94 -7.30 -7.81
C PHE A 49 -10.58 -7.92 -9.06
N LEU A 50 -10.49 -9.24 -9.22
CA LEU A 50 -11.25 -9.97 -10.23
C LEU A 50 -12.73 -10.08 -9.85
N GLU A 51 -13.03 -10.38 -8.58
CA GLU A 51 -14.40 -10.55 -8.08
C GLU A 51 -15.10 -9.22 -7.75
N VAL A 52 -14.34 -8.16 -7.44
CA VAL A 52 -14.84 -6.82 -7.09
C VAL A 52 -14.18 -5.77 -7.99
N PRO A 53 -14.59 -5.66 -9.26
CA PRO A 53 -13.88 -4.85 -10.25
C PRO A 53 -13.93 -3.34 -9.99
N ASP A 54 -14.89 -2.85 -9.20
CA ASP A 54 -15.01 -1.45 -8.79
C ASP A 54 -14.08 -1.08 -7.60
N ALA A 55 -13.46 -2.07 -6.94
CA ALA A 55 -12.52 -1.80 -5.85
C ALA A 55 -11.15 -1.40 -6.40
N MET A 56 -10.53 -0.41 -5.76
CA MET A 56 -9.20 0.09 -6.10
C MET A 56 -8.14 -0.39 -5.12
N PHE A 57 -6.88 -0.32 -5.52
CA PHE A 57 -5.73 -0.70 -4.70
C PHE A 57 -5.13 0.51 -4.00
N HIS A 58 -4.87 0.34 -2.70
CA HIS A 58 -4.12 1.27 -1.88
C HIS A 58 -2.78 0.60 -1.52
N LEU A 59 -1.68 1.18 -1.97
CA LEU A 59 -0.36 0.68 -1.63
C LEU A 59 0.17 1.35 -0.36
N ASP A 60 0.41 0.56 0.68
CA ASP A 60 1.29 0.98 1.77
C ASP A 60 2.68 0.37 1.56
N VAL A 61 3.69 1.25 1.44
CA VAL A 61 5.07 0.86 1.16
C VAL A 61 5.76 0.25 2.40
N ALA A 62 5.45 0.73 3.60
CA ALA A 62 6.04 0.25 4.85
C ALA A 62 5.53 -1.15 5.20
N HIS A 63 4.21 -1.36 5.09
CA HIS A 63 3.56 -2.65 5.25
C HIS A 63 4.12 -3.69 4.27
N ALA A 64 4.39 -3.29 3.03
CA ALA A 64 5.01 -4.17 2.04
C ALA A 64 6.44 -4.60 2.41
N ALA A 65 7.12 -3.87 3.31
CA ALA A 65 8.48 -4.17 3.77
C ALA A 65 8.54 -5.07 5.01
N LEU A 66 7.42 -5.39 5.68
CA LEU A 66 7.36 -6.09 6.98
C LEU A 66 7.84 -7.55 7.00
N GLU A 67 8.19 -8.11 5.84
CA GLU A 67 8.52 -9.54 5.68
C GLU A 67 9.93 -9.74 5.12
N GLY A 68 10.85 -8.82 5.42
CA GLY A 68 12.29 -8.94 5.08
C GLY A 68 12.62 -8.70 3.60
N GLY A 69 11.63 -8.32 2.79
CA GLY A 69 11.78 -8.09 1.34
C GLY A 69 12.15 -6.67 0.94
N GLY A 70 12.16 -5.71 1.88
CA GLY A 70 12.30 -4.29 1.59
C GLY A 70 11.22 -3.78 0.61
N GLU A 71 11.61 -2.93 -0.33
CA GLU A 71 10.69 -2.33 -1.31
C GLU A 71 10.22 -3.30 -2.41
N LYS A 72 10.80 -4.50 -2.51
CA LYS A 72 10.55 -5.42 -3.64
C LYS A 72 9.08 -5.81 -3.77
N LYS A 73 8.40 -6.03 -2.65
CA LYS A 73 6.97 -6.37 -2.64
C LYS A 73 6.12 -5.19 -3.09
N ALA A 74 6.43 -3.98 -2.63
CA ALA A 74 5.78 -2.75 -3.08
C ALA A 74 5.94 -2.56 -4.60
N LEU A 75 7.16 -2.70 -5.13
CA LEU A 75 7.42 -2.61 -6.57
C LEU A 75 6.65 -3.68 -7.38
N LYS A 76 6.49 -4.90 -6.81
CA LYS A 76 5.67 -5.95 -7.43
C LYS A 76 4.19 -5.57 -7.44
N PHE A 77 3.67 -5.04 -6.34
CA PHE A 77 2.29 -4.55 -6.27
C PHE A 77 2.03 -3.43 -7.27
N MET A 78 2.92 -2.43 -7.37
CA MET A 78 2.82 -1.35 -8.34
C MET A 78 2.68 -1.90 -9.77
N LYS A 79 3.52 -2.87 -10.15
CA LYS A 79 3.48 -3.45 -11.50
C LYS A 79 2.20 -4.24 -11.77
N VAL A 80 1.76 -5.06 -10.80
CA VAL A 80 0.60 -5.94 -10.96
C VAL A 80 -0.71 -5.16 -10.91
N PHE A 81 -0.80 -4.11 -10.10
CA PHE A 81 -2.02 -3.35 -9.85
C PHE A 81 -1.96 -1.91 -10.37
N LYS A 82 -1.11 -1.61 -11.35
CA LYS A 82 -0.91 -0.26 -11.89
C LYS A 82 -2.21 0.46 -12.29
N GLU A 83 -3.14 -0.26 -12.93
CA GLU A 83 -4.42 0.29 -13.41
C GLU A 83 -5.42 0.53 -12.28
N ARG A 84 -5.15 -0.02 -11.08
CA ARG A 84 -6.01 0.06 -9.90
C ARG A 84 -5.38 0.88 -8.78
N LEU A 85 -4.13 1.29 -8.90
CA LEU A 85 -3.41 1.99 -7.85
C LEU A 85 -3.99 3.42 -7.70
N ALA A 86 -4.84 3.61 -6.69
CA ALA A 86 -5.56 4.86 -6.47
C ALA A 86 -4.96 5.73 -5.37
N HIS A 87 -4.25 5.13 -4.41
CA HIS A 87 -3.61 5.86 -3.32
C HIS A 87 -2.33 5.17 -2.86
N VAL A 88 -1.43 5.93 -2.24
CA VAL A 88 -0.18 5.44 -1.67
C VAL A 88 0.05 6.03 -0.28
N HIS A 89 0.34 5.17 0.69
CA HIS A 89 0.90 5.53 1.98
C HIS A 89 2.43 5.35 1.96
N MET A 90 3.12 6.30 2.59
CA MET A 90 4.58 6.29 2.71
C MET A 90 5.02 6.60 4.13
N SER A 91 5.74 5.65 4.70
CA SER A 91 6.55 5.76 5.91
C SER A 91 7.70 4.76 5.77
N ASP A 92 8.80 4.97 6.49
CA ASP A 92 9.96 4.09 6.41
C ASP A 92 9.88 2.95 7.42
N ASN A 93 10.61 1.88 7.16
CA ASN A 93 10.69 0.75 8.07
C ASN A 93 12.06 0.07 7.99
N ARG A 94 12.43 -0.69 9.02
CA ARG A 94 13.70 -1.44 9.10
C ARG A 94 13.69 -2.75 8.31
N CYS A 95 12.61 -3.03 7.57
CA CYS A 95 12.42 -4.22 6.74
C CYS A 95 12.48 -5.51 7.57
N GLY A 96 11.58 -5.61 8.57
CA GLY A 96 11.43 -6.73 9.49
C GLY A 96 10.03 -6.74 10.08
N GLU A 97 9.79 -7.51 11.15
CA GLU A 97 8.43 -7.76 11.64
C GLU A 97 7.75 -6.58 12.37
N GLU A 98 8.51 -5.53 12.69
CA GLU A 98 8.01 -4.38 13.44
C GLU A 98 7.39 -3.33 12.50
N ASP A 99 6.16 -2.92 12.80
CA ASP A 99 5.44 -1.89 12.06
C ASP A 99 5.74 -0.48 12.57
N LEU A 100 6.95 0.00 12.26
CA LEU A 100 7.53 1.18 12.88
C LEU A 100 7.09 2.51 12.30
N HIS A 101 6.69 2.57 11.03
CA HIS A 101 6.23 3.80 10.35
C HIS A 101 7.15 5.01 10.61
N LEU A 102 8.44 4.80 10.39
CA LEU A 102 9.52 5.75 10.67
C LEU A 102 9.52 6.93 9.69
N PRO A 103 10.18 8.05 10.03
CA PRO A 103 10.44 9.14 9.08
C PRO A 103 11.19 8.65 7.82
N ILE A 104 10.89 9.25 6.66
CA ILE A 104 11.48 8.85 5.37
C ILE A 104 13.01 8.96 5.39
N GLY A 105 13.68 7.83 5.24
CA GLY A 105 15.13 7.65 5.31
C GLY A 105 15.70 7.32 6.68
N ALA A 106 14.87 7.18 7.71
CA ALA A 106 15.29 6.67 9.02
C ALA A 106 15.23 5.12 9.08
N GLY A 107 14.64 4.48 8.08
CA GLY A 107 14.60 3.03 7.94
C GLY A 107 15.55 2.52 6.85
N ARG A 108 15.12 1.49 6.13
CA ARG A 108 15.91 0.75 5.15
C ARG A 108 15.24 0.67 3.77
N ILE A 109 14.09 1.33 3.58
CA ILE A 109 13.39 1.33 2.30
C ILE A 109 14.14 2.23 1.30
N ASP A 110 14.41 1.71 0.11
CA ASP A 110 15.03 2.48 -0.97
C ASP A 110 13.98 3.39 -1.66
N TRP A 111 13.80 4.59 -1.12
CA TRP A 111 12.83 5.56 -1.63
C TRP A 111 13.09 6.06 -3.04
N VAL A 112 14.35 6.04 -3.50
CA VAL A 112 14.68 6.39 -4.88
C VAL A 112 14.05 5.36 -5.82
N LYS A 113 14.20 4.07 -5.52
CA LYS A 113 13.56 3.00 -6.29
C LYS A 113 12.03 3.01 -6.17
N VAL A 114 11.48 3.26 -4.98
CA VAL A 114 10.02 3.33 -4.78
C VAL A 114 9.41 4.44 -5.64
N VAL A 115 9.95 5.66 -5.56
CA VAL A 115 9.46 6.80 -6.35
C VAL A 115 9.63 6.54 -7.85
N LYS A 116 10.77 6.00 -8.27
CA LYS A 116 10.98 5.62 -9.67
C LYS A 116 9.95 4.58 -10.13
N GLY A 117 9.69 3.55 -9.32
CA GLY A 117 8.71 2.51 -9.62
C GLY A 117 7.29 3.05 -9.79
N LEU A 118 6.87 4.00 -8.94
CA LEU A 118 5.58 4.69 -9.07
C LEU A 118 5.48 5.47 -10.39
N LYS A 119 6.52 6.25 -10.73
CA LYS A 119 6.59 6.97 -12.01
C LYS A 119 6.55 6.02 -13.21
N GLU A 120 7.28 4.90 -13.15
CA GLU A 120 7.33 3.89 -14.22
C GLU A 120 5.96 3.24 -14.49
N VAL A 121 5.11 3.10 -13.46
CA VAL A 121 3.75 2.57 -13.63
C VAL A 121 2.72 3.66 -13.95
N GLY A 122 3.15 4.90 -14.12
CA GLY A 122 2.29 6.04 -14.48
C GLY A 122 1.47 6.59 -13.33
N TYR A 123 1.86 6.33 -12.08
CA TYR A 123 1.15 6.87 -10.92
C TYR A 123 1.49 8.35 -10.72
N ASP A 124 0.46 9.20 -10.67
CA ASP A 124 0.55 10.64 -10.35
C ASP A 124 -0.56 11.07 -9.38
N GLY A 125 -1.00 10.12 -8.55
CA GLY A 125 -2.06 10.32 -7.56
C GLY A 125 -1.58 10.92 -6.24
N THR A 126 -2.44 10.86 -5.23
CA THR A 126 -2.15 11.40 -3.90
C THR A 126 -1.24 10.49 -3.09
N ILE A 127 -0.40 11.08 -2.23
CA ILE A 127 0.47 10.34 -1.29
C ILE A 127 0.18 10.86 0.12
N THR A 128 -0.08 9.96 1.05
CA THR A 128 -0.17 10.27 2.48
C THR A 128 1.08 9.79 3.20
N LEU A 129 1.60 10.61 4.11
CA LEU A 129 2.74 10.25 4.95
C LEU A 129 2.24 9.80 6.32
N GLU A 130 2.49 8.53 6.67
CA GLU A 130 2.07 7.93 7.94
C GLU A 130 3.26 7.84 8.89
N ILE A 131 3.68 8.97 9.45
CA ILE A 131 4.85 8.99 10.34
C ILE A 131 4.38 8.80 11.78
N HIS A 132 4.76 7.68 12.41
CA HIS A 132 4.45 7.38 13.82
C HIS A 132 5.41 8.13 14.75
N SER A 133 5.22 9.44 14.85
CA SER A 133 5.91 10.28 15.82
C SER A 133 5.04 11.49 16.18
N PRO A 134 5.05 11.93 17.46
CA PRO A 134 4.39 13.15 17.87
C PRO A 134 5.10 14.42 17.34
N GLU A 135 6.37 14.34 16.96
CA GLU A 135 7.15 15.46 16.44
C GLU A 135 6.83 15.74 14.97
N ARG A 136 6.09 16.82 14.71
CA ARG A 136 5.67 17.23 13.35
C ARG A 136 6.84 17.57 12.42
N GLU A 137 8.03 17.81 12.96
CA GLU A 137 9.24 18.07 12.16
C GLU A 137 9.64 16.88 11.31
N TYR A 138 9.45 15.65 11.81
CA TYR A 138 9.74 14.46 11.03
C TYR A 138 8.78 14.28 9.85
N LEU A 139 7.51 14.65 10.02
CA LEU A 139 6.53 14.70 8.93
C LEU A 139 6.95 15.74 7.87
N ARG A 140 7.37 16.94 8.30
CA ARG A 140 7.84 18.00 7.40
C ARG A 140 9.08 17.55 6.62
N PHE A 141 10.08 16.99 7.32
CA PHE A 141 11.30 16.46 6.71
C PHE A 141 11.00 15.37 5.68
N SER A 142 10.12 14.43 6.05
CA SER A 142 9.70 13.34 5.16
C SER A 142 9.04 13.86 3.89
N LYS A 143 8.13 14.85 4.03
CA LYS A 143 7.46 15.50 2.90
C LYS A 143 8.45 16.17 1.94
N GLU A 144 9.42 16.91 2.48
CA GLU A 144 10.42 17.58 1.65
C GLU A 144 11.29 16.58 0.88
N LYS A 145 11.67 15.48 1.53
CA LYS A 145 12.47 14.42 0.90
C LYS A 145 11.72 13.74 -0.24
N ILE A 146 10.45 13.33 -0.01
CA ILE A 146 9.62 12.74 -1.07
C ILE A 146 9.37 13.74 -2.19
N ARG A 147 9.08 15.02 -1.89
CA ARG A 147 8.92 16.05 -2.92
C ARG A 147 10.17 16.21 -3.79
N LYS A 148 11.36 16.25 -3.18
CA LYS A 148 12.62 16.34 -3.94
C LYS A 148 12.82 15.14 -4.86
N LEU A 149 12.56 13.93 -4.36
CA LEU A 149 12.63 12.70 -5.18
C LEU A 149 11.58 12.68 -6.30
N TRP A 150 10.39 13.23 -6.05
CA TRP A 150 9.32 13.26 -7.06
C TRP A 150 9.57 14.31 -8.15
N GLN A 151 10.21 15.42 -7.81
CA GLN A 151 10.49 16.52 -8.75
C GLN A 151 11.80 16.36 -9.54
N GLY A 152 12.75 15.57 -9.02
CA GLY A 152 13.94 15.13 -9.75
C GLY A 152 13.63 14.02 -10.74
#